data_AF-X0TNV4-F1
#
_entry.id   AF-X0TNV4-F1
#
_cell.length_a   1.000
_cell.length_b   1.000
_cell.length_c   1.000
_cell.angle_alpha   90.00
_cell.angle_beta   90.00
_cell.angle_gamma   90.00
#
_symmetry.space_group_name_H-M   'P 1'
#
loop_
_entity.id
_entity.type
_entity.pdbx_description
1 polymer ?
#
loop_
_entity_poly.entity_id
_entity_poly.type
_entity_poly.pdbx_seq_one_letter_code
_entity_poly.pdbx_strand_id
1 'polypeptide(L)'
;MAVLRGNVSSLMQAGLDEILFEPWENKPPDKTIEAVFNMDTHDSKFKKWELIKGYPLLSEKPEGEAFTNADPAESWWTKLEHKSYGIYSTITREARDDERYGVIRQFPTAMREATEATINYDASRIF
;
A
#
# COMPACT_ATOMS: atom_id res chain seq x y z
N MET A 1 20.54 42.35 5.93
CA MET A 1 20.96 41.42 7.00
C MET A 1 21.02 40.03 6.39
N ALA A 2 22.22 39.46 6.24
CA ALA A 2 22.37 38.07 5.82
C ALA A 2 22.38 37.20 7.07
N VAL A 3 21.39 36.30 7.19
CA VAL A 3 21.35 35.31 8.26
C VAL A 3 22.41 34.25 7.93
N LEU A 4 23.53 34.30 8.65
CA LEU A 4 24.60 33.29 8.56
C LEU A 4 24.13 31.99 9.19
N ARG A 5 24.18 30.88 8.42
CA ARG A 5 23.76 29.52 8.84
C ARG A 5 24.44 29.02 10.13
N GLY A 6 25.57 29.61 10.53
CA GLY A 6 26.29 29.27 11.75
C GLY A 6 25.68 29.79 13.06
N ASN A 7 24.82 30.82 13.02
CA ASN A 7 24.23 31.40 14.24
C ASN A 7 22.87 30.78 14.61
N VAL A 8 22.44 29.76 13.86
CA VAL A 8 21.08 29.21 13.96
C VAL A 8 21.12 27.69 14.06
N SER A 9 22.13 27.15 14.75
CA SER A 9 22.27 25.71 15.01
C SER A 9 21.05 25.13 15.72
N SER A 10 20.36 25.93 16.56
CA SER A 10 19.13 25.53 17.25
C SER A 10 17.96 25.25 16.30
N LEU A 11 17.86 25.97 15.17
CA LEU A 11 16.81 25.70 14.16
C LEU A 11 17.13 24.45 13.33
N MET A 12 18.41 24.11 13.14
CA MET A 12 18.81 22.86 12.49
C MET A 12 18.54 21.65 13.40
N GLN A 13 18.79 21.80 14.70
CA GLN A 13 18.60 20.73 15.69
C GLN A 13 17.11 20.41 15.88
N ALA A 14 16.24 21.44 15.95
CA ALA A 14 14.79 21.23 16.07
C ALA A 14 14.20 20.47 14.86
N GLY A 15 14.60 20.82 13.63
CA GLY A 15 14.13 20.11 12.44
C GLY A 15 14.73 18.72 12.25
N LEU A 16 15.96 18.48 12.73
CA LEU A 16 16.58 17.16 12.72
C LEU A 16 15.95 16.24 13.78
N ASP A 17 15.67 16.76 14.98
CA ASP A 17 14.99 15.98 16.03
C ASP A 17 13.54 15.66 15.63
N GLU A 18 12.85 16.58 14.96
CA GLU A 18 11.49 16.34 14.44
C GLU A 18 11.47 15.30 13.32
N ILE A 19 12.47 15.27 12.42
CA ILE A 19 12.56 14.27 11.34
C ILE A 19 13.07 12.91 11.85
N LEU A 20 14.00 12.89 12.81
CA LEU A 20 14.66 11.66 13.30
C LEU A 20 13.92 10.99 14.46
N PHE A 21 13.15 11.75 15.25
CA PHE A 21 12.45 11.26 16.43
C PHE A 21 10.94 11.50 16.40
N GLU A 22 10.35 11.84 15.24
CA GLU A 22 8.89 11.85 15.11
C GLU A 22 8.35 10.46 15.48
N PRO A 23 7.53 10.34 16.53
CA PRO A 23 6.86 9.09 16.80
C PRO A 23 5.91 8.81 15.64
N TRP A 24 6.20 7.73 14.89
CA TRP A 24 5.45 7.29 13.71
C TRP A 24 3.98 6.92 14.01
N GLU A 25 3.50 7.10 15.24
CA GLU A 25 2.08 7.01 15.59
C GLU A 25 1.22 7.99 14.77
N ASN A 26 1.80 9.10 14.29
CA ASN A 26 1.06 10.13 13.53
C ASN A 26 1.17 10.02 12.01
N LYS A 27 1.97 9.09 11.46
CA LYS A 27 1.92 8.82 10.03
C LYS A 27 0.82 7.81 9.75
N PRO A 28 -0.23 8.19 8.97
CA PRO A 28 -1.20 7.21 8.52
C PRO A 28 -0.44 6.10 7.76
N PRO A 29 -0.85 4.83 7.90
CA PRO A 29 -0.27 3.73 7.12
C PRO A 29 -0.22 4.16 5.65
N ASP A 30 0.94 3.90 5.03
CA ASP A 30 1.42 4.53 3.82
C ASP A 30 0.35 4.56 2.71
N LYS A 31 -0.38 5.70 2.60
CA LYS A 31 -1.44 5.94 1.61
C LYS A 31 -0.90 6.00 0.18
N THR A 32 0.41 5.85 -0.01
CA THR A 32 1.07 5.89 -1.30
C THR A 32 0.63 4.74 -2.20
N ILE A 33 0.40 3.54 -1.65
CA ILE A 33 -0.09 2.40 -2.45
C ILE A 33 -1.51 2.68 -2.95
N GLU A 34 -2.40 3.18 -2.09
CA GLU A 34 -3.79 3.52 -2.45
C GLU A 34 -3.86 4.66 -3.47
N ALA A 35 -2.87 5.56 -3.49
CA ALA A 35 -2.79 6.64 -4.47
C ALA A 35 -2.30 6.18 -5.86
N VAL A 36 -1.55 5.07 -5.92
CA VAL A 36 -0.94 4.58 -7.16
C VAL A 36 -1.74 3.42 -7.77
N PHE A 37 -2.32 2.55 -6.93
CA PHE A 37 -3.02 1.35 -7.37
C PHE A 37 -4.50 1.39 -7.02
N ASN A 38 -5.33 0.88 -7.93
CA ASN A 38 -6.74 0.61 -7.64
C ASN A 38 -6.84 -0.61 -6.73
N MET A 39 -7.09 -0.37 -5.45
CA MET A 39 -7.28 -1.42 -4.44
C MET A 39 -8.76 -1.80 -4.34
N ASP A 40 -9.03 -3.11 -4.31
CA ASP A 40 -10.38 -3.66 -4.25
C ASP A 40 -10.40 -4.78 -3.21
N THR A 41 -11.34 -4.75 -2.26
CA THR A 41 -11.42 -5.74 -1.18
C THR A 41 -12.26 -6.94 -1.60
N HIS A 42 -11.84 -8.15 -1.21
CA HIS A 42 -12.56 -9.38 -1.50
C HIS A 42 -12.32 -10.44 -0.43
N ASP A 43 -13.33 -11.24 -0.12
CA ASP A 43 -13.27 -12.24 0.96
C ASP A 43 -12.79 -13.62 0.51
N SER A 44 -12.78 -13.88 -0.80
CA SER A 44 -12.33 -15.18 -1.33
C SER A 44 -10.84 -15.20 -1.62
N LYS A 45 -10.20 -16.35 -1.38
CA LYS A 45 -8.78 -16.58 -1.68
C LYS A 45 -8.39 -16.28 -3.14
N PHE A 46 -9.31 -16.50 -4.07
CA PHE A 46 -9.11 -16.27 -5.50
C PHE A 46 -10.26 -15.46 -6.07
N LYS A 47 -9.94 -14.49 -6.92
CA LYS A 47 -10.91 -13.74 -7.74
C LYS A 47 -10.51 -13.88 -9.20
N LYS A 48 -11.47 -14.20 -10.07
CA LYS A 48 -11.26 -14.23 -11.52
C LYS A 48 -11.90 -12.98 -12.11
N TRP A 49 -11.12 -12.21 -12.84
CA TRP A 49 -11.61 -11.13 -13.68
C TRP A 49 -11.63 -11.62 -15.12
N GLU A 50 -12.77 -11.40 -15.76
CA GLU A 50 -12.94 -11.66 -17.19
C GLU A 50 -13.09 -10.31 -17.87
N LEU A 51 -12.17 -10.04 -18.79
CA LEU A 51 -12.17 -8.83 -19.59
C LEU A 51 -12.61 -9.20 -21.00
N ILE A 52 -13.77 -8.69 -21.39
CA ILE A 52 -14.35 -8.90 -22.71
C ILE A 52 -14.11 -7.63 -23.52
N LYS A 53 -13.49 -7.76 -24.70
CA LYS A 53 -13.17 -6.65 -25.61
C LYS A 53 -13.45 -7.03 -27.07
N GLY A 54 -13.44 -6.02 -27.94
CA GLY A 54 -13.57 -6.24 -29.38
C GLY A 54 -15.02 -6.36 -29.87
N TYR A 55 -15.94 -5.61 -29.28
CA TYR A 55 -17.24 -5.40 -29.94
C TYR A 55 -17.04 -4.58 -31.23
N PRO A 56 -17.82 -4.88 -32.30
CA PRO A 56 -17.79 -4.08 -33.51
C PRO A 56 -18.36 -2.68 -33.27
N LEU A 57 -18.09 -1.77 -34.21
CA LEU A 57 -18.67 -0.43 -34.22
C LEU A 57 -20.20 -0.50 -34.26
N LEU A 58 -20.85 0.47 -33.61
CA LEU A 58 -22.31 0.59 -33.62
C LEU A 58 -22.80 0.75 -35.06
N SER A 59 -23.75 -0.08 -35.48
CA SER A 59 -24.40 0.03 -36.78
C SER A 59 -25.56 1.01 -36.73
N GLU A 60 -25.67 1.87 -37.73
CA GLU A 60 -26.85 2.68 -37.96
C GLU A 60 -27.91 1.84 -38.68
N LYS A 61 -29.17 1.94 -38.26
CA LYS A 61 -30.30 1.28 -38.91
C LYS A 61 -31.49 2.23 -39.04
N PRO A 62 -32.39 2.00 -40.02
CA PRO A 62 -33.68 2.67 -40.10
C PRO A 62 -34.59 2.36 -38.91
N GLU A 63 -35.50 3.28 -38.61
CA GLU A 63 -36.50 3.12 -37.57
C GLU A 63 -37.42 1.92 -37.89
N GLY A 64 -37.54 0.96 -36.96
CA GLY A 64 -38.39 -0.23 -37.10
C GLY A 64 -37.69 -1.52 -37.51
N GLU A 65 -36.45 -1.50 -37.99
CA GLU A 65 -35.67 -2.73 -38.23
C GLU A 65 -35.07 -3.28 -36.94
N ALA A 66 -34.70 -4.56 -36.89
CA ALA A 66 -34.06 -5.18 -35.72
C ALA A 66 -32.53 -5.01 -35.77
N PHE A 67 -31.87 -4.89 -34.61
CA PHE A 67 -30.40 -5.00 -34.54
C PHE A 67 -29.99 -6.47 -34.52
N THR A 68 -28.85 -6.79 -35.13
CA THR A 68 -28.24 -8.12 -35.02
C THR A 68 -27.41 -8.23 -33.75
N ASN A 69 -27.38 -9.43 -33.15
CA ASN A 69 -26.46 -9.72 -32.06
C ASN A 69 -25.02 -9.63 -32.57
N ALA A 70 -24.17 -8.98 -31.80
CA ALA A 70 -22.74 -8.93 -32.04
C ALA A 70 -22.03 -9.62 -30.88
N ASP A 71 -21.09 -10.50 -31.21
CA ASP A 71 -20.25 -11.17 -30.23
C ASP A 71 -18.92 -10.41 -30.07
N PRO A 72 -18.35 -10.39 -28.86
CA PRO A 72 -17.04 -9.82 -28.61
C PRO A 72 -15.94 -10.70 -29.21
N ALA A 73 -14.98 -10.10 -29.92
CA ALA A 73 -13.89 -10.82 -30.57
C ALA A 73 -12.86 -11.40 -29.60
N GLU A 74 -12.69 -10.81 -28.42
CA GLU A 74 -11.63 -11.19 -27.48
C GLU A 74 -12.14 -11.32 -26.04
N SER A 75 -11.67 -12.35 -25.36
CA SER A 75 -11.89 -12.55 -23.93
C SER A 75 -10.61 -13.03 -23.25
N TRP A 76 -10.23 -12.34 -22.19
CA TRP A 76 -9.06 -12.64 -21.37
C TRP A 76 -9.50 -12.87 -19.94
N TRP A 77 -8.85 -13.81 -19.25
CA TRP A 77 -9.08 -14.01 -17.84
C TRP A 77 -7.82 -13.72 -17.04
N THR A 78 -7.97 -12.97 -15.96
CA THR A 78 -6.93 -12.69 -14.99
C THR A 78 -7.35 -13.28 -13.66
N LYS A 79 -6.46 -14.04 -13.02
CA LYS A 79 -6.70 -14.60 -11.69
C LYS A 79 -5.90 -13.81 -10.67
N LEU A 80 -6.58 -13.23 -9.70
CA LEU A 80 -5.99 -12.57 -8.54
C LEU A 80 -6.00 -13.56 -7.36
N GLU A 81 -4.89 -13.64 -6.64
CA GLU A 81 -4.72 -14.48 -5.45
C GLU A 81 -4.30 -13.62 -4.26
N HIS A 82 -4.96 -13.84 -3.12
CA HIS A 82 -4.58 -13.20 -1.86
C HIS A 82 -3.33 -13.88 -1.27
N LYS A 83 -2.31 -13.08 -0.96
CA LYS A 83 -1.11 -13.51 -0.24
C LYS A 83 -1.20 -13.07 1.22
N SER A 84 -0.88 -13.97 2.13
CA SER A 84 -0.82 -13.69 3.58
C SER A 84 0.62 -13.67 4.05
N TYR A 85 0.97 -12.65 4.84
CA TYR A 85 2.28 -12.48 5.44
C TYR A 85 2.15 -12.43 6.96
N GLY A 86 3.18 -12.85 7.69
CA GLY A 86 3.19 -12.84 9.15
C GLY A 86 4.59 -12.71 9.69
N ILE A 87 4.71 -11.98 10.81
CA ILE A 87 5.94 -11.81 11.57
C ILE A 87 5.65 -12.10 13.04
N TYR A 88 6.58 -12.74 13.73
CA TYR A 88 6.49 -12.97 15.17
C TYR A 88 7.81 -12.61 15.83
N SER A 89 7.74 -12.17 17.09
CA SER A 89 8.89 -12.01 17.96
C SER A 89 8.57 -12.57 19.33
N THR A 90 9.57 -13.15 19.96
CA THR A 90 9.49 -13.74 21.29
C THR A 90 10.33 -12.91 22.25
N ILE A 91 9.75 -12.58 23.39
CA ILE A 91 10.43 -11.82 24.44
C ILE A 91 10.57 -12.72 25.66
N THR A 92 11.76 -12.75 26.26
CA THR A 92 12.00 -13.52 27.48
C THR A 92 11.37 -12.80 28.67
N ARG A 93 10.99 -13.58 29.70
CA ARG A 93 10.37 -13.02 30.91
C ARG A 93 11.32 -12.05 31.63
N GLU A 94 12.60 -12.39 31.71
CA GLU A 94 13.64 -11.54 32.31
C GLU A 94 13.75 -10.19 31.59
N ALA A 95 13.75 -10.19 30.25
CA ALA A 95 13.81 -8.94 29.47
C ALA A 95 12.57 -8.05 29.65
N ARG A 96 11.42 -8.64 29.97
CA ARG A 96 10.20 -7.92 30.33
C ARG A 96 10.26 -7.35 31.74
N ASP A 97 10.79 -8.11 32.68
CA ASP A 97 10.89 -7.70 34.08
C ASP A 97 11.99 -6.62 34.27
N ASP A 98 13.06 -6.66 33.47
CA ASP A 98 14.14 -5.65 33.43
C ASP A 98 13.86 -4.46 32.49
N GLU A 99 12.62 -4.32 32.01
CA GLU A 99 12.26 -3.30 31.04
C GLU A 99 12.23 -1.88 31.65
N ARG A 100 13.39 -1.24 31.70
CA ARG A 100 13.54 0.12 32.26
C ARG A 100 13.42 1.23 31.22
N TYR A 101 13.63 0.91 29.94
CA TYR A 101 13.73 1.86 28.83
C TYR A 101 12.58 1.76 27.80
N GLY A 102 11.55 0.95 28.08
CA GLY A 102 10.37 0.85 27.21
C GLY A 102 10.62 0.24 25.82
N VAL A 103 11.69 -0.56 25.67
CA VAL A 103 12.10 -1.16 24.38
C VAL A 103 11.05 -2.14 23.87
N ILE A 104 10.32 -2.85 24.74
CA ILE A 104 9.25 -3.77 24.34
C ILE A 104 8.12 -3.02 23.65
N ARG A 105 7.87 -1.76 24.05
CA ARG A 105 6.87 -0.90 23.39
C ARG A 105 7.24 -0.53 21.95
N GLN A 106 8.51 -0.67 21.56
CA GLN A 106 8.97 -0.38 20.20
C GLN A 106 8.72 -1.56 19.24
N PHE A 107 8.56 -2.78 19.75
CA PHE A 107 8.39 -3.97 18.90
C PHE A 107 7.15 -3.90 17.99
N PRO A 108 5.95 -3.53 18.45
CA PRO A 108 4.79 -3.42 17.58
C PRO A 108 5.00 -2.40 16.45
N THR A 109 5.62 -1.27 16.75
CA THR A 109 5.90 -0.22 15.76
C THR A 109 6.92 -0.70 14.73
N ALA A 110 8.02 -1.32 15.17
CA ALA A 110 9.02 -1.89 14.28
C ALA A 110 8.47 -3.05 13.41
N MET A 111 7.57 -3.87 13.96
CA MET A 111 6.88 -4.92 13.20
C MET A 111 5.96 -4.33 12.12
N ARG A 112 5.26 -3.23 12.44
CA ARG A 112 4.47 -2.50 11.45
C ARG A 112 5.35 -1.99 10.31
N GLU A 113 6.47 -1.36 10.63
CA GLU A 113 7.43 -0.85 9.63
C GLU A 113 7.95 -1.95 8.71
N ALA A 114 8.33 -3.10 9.28
CA ALA A 114 8.77 -4.25 8.50
C ALA A 114 7.66 -4.77 7.57
N THR A 115 6.41 -4.75 8.04
CA THR A 115 5.24 -5.18 7.24
C THR A 115 4.98 -4.21 6.10
N GLU A 116 4.96 -2.90 6.36
CA GLU A 116 4.76 -1.86 5.34
C GLU A 116 5.87 -1.88 4.27
N ALA A 117 7.13 -2.03 4.68
CA ALA A 117 8.25 -2.17 3.76
C ALA A 117 8.11 -3.41 2.86
N THR A 118 7.62 -4.53 3.43
CA THR A 118 7.38 -5.77 2.67
C THR A 118 6.28 -5.57 1.63
N ILE A 119 5.17 -4.92 2.01
CA ILE A 119 4.06 -4.63 1.09
C ILE A 119 4.53 -3.72 -0.05
N ASN A 120 5.25 -2.64 0.27
CA ASN A 120 5.81 -1.71 -0.72
C ASN A 120 6.79 -2.41 -1.68
N TYR A 121 7.67 -3.26 -1.15
CA TYR A 121 8.61 -4.02 -1.97
C TYR A 121 7.90 -4.95 -2.95
N ASP A 122 6.92 -5.73 -2.50
CA ASP A 122 6.19 -6.64 -3.37
C ASP A 122 5.29 -5.89 -4.37
N ALA A 123 4.68 -4.78 -3.98
CA ALA A 123 3.88 -3.93 -4.87
C ALA A 123 4.73 -3.31 -6.00
N SER A 124 5.99 -2.95 -5.73
CA SER A 124 6.90 -2.40 -6.76
C SER A 124 7.22 -3.38 -7.90
N ARG A 125 6.98 -4.68 -7.70
CA ARG A 125 7.32 -5.76 -8.65
C ARG A 125 6.14 -6.18 -9.52
N ILE A 126 5.03 -5.42 -9.47
CA ILE A 126 3.81 -5.67 -10.26
C ILE A 126 3.96 -5.13 -11.71
N PHE A 127 5.08 -4.49 -12.04
CA PHE A 127 5.40 -3.99 -13.39
C PHE A 127 6.48 -4.82 -14.10
#